data_AF-A0AAJ8LG00-F1
#
_entry.id   AF-A0AAJ8LG00-F1
#
_cell.length_a   1.000
_cell.length_b   1.000
_cell.length_c   1.000
_cell.angle_alpha   90.00
_cell.angle_beta   90.00
_cell.angle_gamma   90.00
#
_symmetry.space_group_name_H-M   'P 1'
#
loop_
_entity.id
_entity.type
_entity.pdbx_description
1 polymer ?
#
loop_
_entity_poly.entity_id
_entity_poly.type
_entity_poly.pdbx_seq_one_letter_code
_entity_poly.pdbx_strand_id
1 'polypeptide(L)'
;MAYNTSSPSPFAQRLVSLRVAMAGLRRTNILYIIIFIILIIFFLPSTSHSLLSTSSFSSLSSTAGRPGTPVDVAAILTSTPSGHAHYAWTEEDATKTDLGEGGLPFVTLNGGKPHFLRFDDKTIIDVITGKELQGANEGTTFNLAVLKLPRGSKWGFVGVARGPTRRREFMAVKGNPSREQVLVAFGLNITSEGHLFAVTPGQTLDIPMAPKEGCISAGVWVATYGAEDPRLFWTDAGTPALTIARYSDDITTCRSVGFVADLRDLYAPLDEALNPGDGVREYDSRRISGAGNNLELYKRDNQGPVEKNWVGFYPGAVPDGHSLYPHVQYAFVPSLALVPNTITPRRIIYDPIVLPTSLDTSNCIGDAHSAWEAKRIHQASPLYRLTLCNRGKGCEAGTENTVLFGLAHTKRGPSHYGKFIATFNVTYPHNVISVGPRFMMNDLNDDQINYVLTMAPIVPSDLDPSIPPPSYKGGQQYLPNHFFLDDRILFTLGHEDIKMVSVLADLKEVLGRQRICTVAGSGKSLFDHTHQHHH
;
A
#
# COMPACT_ATOMS: atom_id res chain seq x y z
N MET A 1 -11.99 80.31 21.99
CA MET A 1 -12.33 80.18 23.43
C MET A 1 -11.58 78.93 23.91
N ALA A 2 -10.55 78.99 24.76
CA ALA A 2 -10.46 79.56 26.13
C ALA A 2 -11.31 78.75 27.12
N TYR A 3 -10.85 78.31 28.30
CA TYR A 3 -9.65 78.64 29.13
C TYR A 3 -8.71 77.38 29.29
N ASN A 4 -7.43 77.40 29.75
CA ASN A 4 -6.78 77.95 30.98
C ASN A 4 -7.30 77.28 32.29
N THR A 5 -6.52 76.90 33.32
CA THR A 5 -5.07 76.89 33.69
C THR A 5 -4.70 75.51 34.35
N SER A 6 -3.69 75.21 35.19
CA SER A 6 -2.59 75.91 35.91
C SER A 6 -1.43 74.96 36.35
N SER A 7 -0.29 75.55 36.75
CA SER A 7 0.90 74.98 37.46
C SER A 7 0.76 75.08 39.01
N PRO A 8 1.74 74.77 39.92
CA PRO A 8 3.20 74.47 39.85
C PRO A 8 3.62 73.12 40.54
N SER A 9 4.88 72.62 40.68
CA SER A 9 6.28 73.14 40.83
C SER A 9 6.65 73.72 42.22
N PRO A 10 7.93 73.75 42.69
CA PRO A 10 9.18 73.01 42.33
C PRO A 10 10.07 72.60 43.55
N PHE A 11 11.30 72.09 43.33
CA PHE A 11 12.61 72.37 44.02
C PHE A 11 13.68 71.36 43.47
N ALA A 12 14.82 71.70 42.84
CA ALA A 12 16.00 72.51 43.23
C ALA A 12 16.92 71.81 44.27
N GLN A 13 18.26 71.71 44.14
CA GLN A 13 19.28 72.26 43.19
C GLN A 13 20.42 71.20 43.02
N ARG A 14 21.63 71.35 42.42
CA ARG A 14 22.49 72.47 41.98
C ARG A 14 23.44 72.05 40.80
N LEU A 15 24.64 72.63 40.66
CA LEU A 15 25.68 72.36 39.63
C LEU A 15 27.11 72.55 40.21
N VAL A 16 28.14 72.17 39.42
CA VAL A 16 29.40 72.91 39.08
C VAL A 16 30.73 72.12 39.27
N SER A 17 31.54 72.06 38.19
CA SER A 17 33.00 71.80 38.11
C SER A 17 33.54 70.39 38.48
N LEU A 18 34.78 70.00 38.12
CA LEU A 18 35.91 70.73 37.48
C LEU A 18 36.55 69.89 36.32
N ARG A 19 37.52 70.48 35.60
CA ARG A 19 38.28 69.85 34.48
C ARG A 19 39.55 69.10 34.97
N VAL A 20 40.09 68.27 34.05
CA VAL A 20 41.49 67.73 33.96
C VAL A 20 41.88 66.54 34.87
N ALA A 21 41.79 65.34 34.28
CA ALA A 21 42.74 64.21 34.40
C ALA A 21 42.25 63.05 33.47
N MET A 22 42.45 63.16 32.16
CA MET A 22 43.56 62.53 31.40
C MET A 22 43.73 60.99 31.60
N ALA A 23 43.66 60.27 30.47
CA ALA A 23 44.27 58.95 30.20
C ALA A 23 44.09 57.84 31.26
N GLY A 24 42.99 57.08 31.19
CA GLY A 24 42.81 55.86 32.01
C GLY A 24 41.89 54.77 31.45
N LEU A 25 40.75 55.12 30.82
CA LEU A 25 39.74 54.13 30.39
C LEU A 25 39.44 54.20 28.88
N ARG A 26 40.08 53.33 28.07
CA ARG A 26 39.66 53.07 26.68
C ARG A 26 39.96 51.66 26.12
N ARG A 27 40.28 50.67 26.97
CA ARG A 27 40.51 49.26 26.53
C ARG A 27 39.64 48.20 27.23
N THR A 28 38.98 48.51 28.35
CA THR A 28 38.16 47.53 29.09
C THR A 28 36.78 47.26 28.46
N ASN A 29 36.06 48.30 28.03
CA ASN A 29 34.64 48.13 27.61
C ASN A 29 34.43 47.32 26.33
N ILE A 30 35.43 47.19 25.44
CA ILE A 30 35.29 46.40 24.20
C ILE A 30 35.27 44.89 24.52
N LEU A 31 36.06 44.45 25.50
CA LEU A 31 36.16 43.03 25.85
C LEU A 31 34.86 42.50 26.48
N TYR A 32 34.23 43.29 27.35
CA TYR A 32 32.93 42.94 27.96
C TYR A 32 31.81 42.85 26.91
N ILE A 33 31.78 43.73 25.91
CA ILE A 33 30.76 43.68 24.84
C ILE A 33 30.90 42.39 24.02
N ILE A 34 32.13 41.97 23.68
CA ILE A 34 32.39 40.73 22.93
C ILE A 34 31.97 39.49 23.76
N ILE A 35 32.33 39.45 25.05
CA ILE A 35 31.94 38.35 25.95
C ILE A 35 30.40 38.27 26.11
N PHE A 36 29.72 39.40 26.23
CA PHE A 36 28.26 39.45 26.36
C PHE A 36 27.54 38.96 25.09
N ILE A 37 28.04 39.32 23.91
CA ILE A 37 27.50 38.82 22.62
C ILE A 37 27.70 37.29 22.49
N ILE A 38 28.88 36.77 22.86
CA ILE A 38 29.15 35.32 22.81
C ILE A 38 28.24 34.54 23.77
N LEU A 39 27.96 35.07 24.97
CA LEU A 39 27.04 34.43 25.92
C LEU A 39 25.58 34.40 25.41
N ILE A 40 25.12 35.46 24.75
CA ILE A 40 23.77 35.50 24.14
C ILE A 40 23.61 34.46 23.02
N ILE A 41 24.68 34.21 22.25
CA ILE A 41 24.66 33.23 21.14
C ILE A 41 24.61 31.77 21.64
N PHE A 42 25.13 31.49 22.85
CA PHE A 42 25.19 30.12 23.39
C PHE A 42 24.09 29.76 24.41
N PHE A 43 23.31 30.72 24.93
CA PHE A 43 22.34 30.48 26.01
C PHE A 43 20.95 31.11 25.79
N LEU A 44 20.37 30.94 24.59
CA LEU A 44 18.94 31.21 24.33
C LEU A 44 18.16 29.89 24.09
N PRO A 45 17.28 29.46 25.02
CA PRO A 45 16.46 28.28 24.82
C PRO A 45 15.31 28.57 23.85
N SER A 46 15.20 27.76 22.78
CA SER A 46 14.19 27.92 21.74
C SER A 46 12.83 27.34 22.15
N THR A 47 12.10 28.03 23.02
CA THR A 47 10.68 27.75 23.31
C THR A 47 9.81 28.94 22.93
N SER A 48 8.84 28.72 22.03
CA SER A 48 7.82 29.71 21.67
C SER A 48 6.60 29.01 21.07
N HIS A 49 5.55 28.83 21.88
CA HIS A 49 4.22 28.53 21.35
C HIS A 49 3.58 29.82 20.84
N SER A 50 3.02 29.79 19.64
CA SER A 50 1.92 30.67 19.24
C SER A 50 0.92 29.86 18.41
N LEU A 51 -0.37 30.21 18.53
CA LEU A 51 -1.47 29.43 17.96
C LEU A 51 -2.20 30.23 16.87
N LEU A 52 -2.70 29.49 15.87
CA LEU A 52 -3.82 29.84 14.99
C LEU A 52 -3.67 31.08 14.08
N SER A 53 -3.28 30.84 12.82
CA SER A 53 -4.20 31.09 11.69
C SER A 53 -3.94 30.10 10.54
N THR A 54 -4.90 29.97 9.63
CA THR A 54 -4.97 28.90 8.61
C THR A 54 -4.14 29.14 7.36
N SER A 55 -3.85 28.03 6.65
CA SER A 55 -3.60 27.92 5.20
C SER A 55 -2.46 28.73 4.55
N SER A 56 -1.43 28.01 4.10
CA SER A 56 -0.98 28.00 2.68
C SER A 56 0.06 26.88 2.43
N PHE A 57 0.22 26.48 1.17
CA PHE A 57 1.21 25.49 0.72
C PHE A 57 2.61 26.12 0.58
N SER A 58 3.64 25.45 1.13
CA SER A 58 5.05 25.62 0.75
C SER A 58 5.91 24.57 1.46
N SER A 59 6.94 23.93 0.89
CA SER A 59 7.32 23.61 -0.50
C SER A 59 8.58 22.73 -0.42
N LEU A 60 8.80 21.86 -1.42
CA LEU A 60 9.89 20.86 -1.52
C LEU A 60 11.27 21.28 -0.96
N SER A 61 11.91 20.42 -0.15
CA SER A 61 13.40 20.36 -0.04
C SER A 61 13.97 19.07 0.63
N SER A 62 13.50 17.86 0.29
CA SER A 62 14.11 16.62 0.85
C SER A 62 14.01 15.36 -0.02
N THR A 63 13.88 15.48 -1.35
CA THR A 63 13.84 14.33 -2.29
C THR A 63 14.94 14.35 -3.35
N ALA A 64 16.11 14.90 -3.00
CA ALA A 64 17.36 14.58 -3.68
C ALA A 64 17.80 13.16 -3.30
N GLY A 65 17.05 12.16 -3.77
CA GLY A 65 17.41 10.75 -3.63
C GLY A 65 18.77 10.49 -4.28
N ARG A 66 19.57 9.59 -3.69
CA ARG A 66 20.75 9.09 -4.39
C ARG A 66 20.29 8.41 -5.69
N PRO A 67 21.03 8.57 -6.81
CA PRO A 67 20.80 7.73 -7.97
C PRO A 67 21.00 6.27 -7.54
N GLY A 68 20.00 5.43 -7.83
CA GLY A 68 20.09 4.00 -7.67
C GLY A 68 21.06 3.39 -8.68
N THR A 69 21.20 2.06 -8.67
CA THR A 69 21.95 1.36 -9.71
C THR A 69 21.25 1.52 -11.06
N PRO A 70 21.84 2.16 -12.09
CA PRO A 70 21.18 2.33 -13.38
C PRO A 70 20.97 1.00 -14.10
N VAL A 71 19.82 0.82 -14.75
CA VAL A 71 19.45 -0.40 -15.47
C VAL A 71 18.68 -0.07 -16.75
N ASP A 72 18.73 -0.97 -17.73
CA ASP A 72 17.85 -0.92 -18.90
C ASP A 72 16.49 -1.54 -18.53
N VAL A 73 15.57 -0.68 -18.06
CA VAL A 73 14.21 -1.06 -17.67
C VAL A 73 13.46 -1.70 -18.84
N ALA A 74 13.65 -1.22 -20.07
CA ALA A 74 12.97 -1.77 -21.24
C ALA A 74 13.49 -3.19 -21.52
N ALA A 75 14.79 -3.38 -21.67
CA ALA A 75 15.38 -4.69 -21.94
C ALA A 75 15.06 -5.74 -20.86
N ILE A 76 15.02 -5.34 -19.59
CA ILE A 76 14.62 -6.22 -18.48
C ILE A 76 13.15 -6.64 -18.61
N LEU A 77 12.23 -5.68 -18.77
CA LEU A 77 10.80 -5.97 -18.83
C LEU A 77 10.40 -6.71 -20.12
N THR A 78 11.01 -6.40 -21.27
CA THR A 78 10.76 -7.13 -22.52
C THR A 78 11.48 -8.48 -22.62
N SER A 79 12.36 -8.82 -21.67
CA SER A 79 13.15 -10.05 -21.75
C SER A 79 12.25 -11.30 -21.81
N THR A 80 12.54 -12.23 -22.71
CA THR A 80 11.79 -13.50 -22.84
C THR A 80 12.45 -14.55 -21.93
N PRO A 81 11.77 -15.10 -20.92
CA PRO A 81 12.29 -16.19 -20.11
C PRO A 81 12.57 -17.45 -20.96
N SER A 82 13.51 -18.28 -20.52
CA SER A 82 13.88 -19.52 -21.22
C SER A 82 12.66 -20.39 -21.52
N GLY A 83 12.46 -20.75 -22.80
CA GLY A 83 11.30 -21.53 -23.27
C GLY A 83 10.02 -20.72 -23.52
N HIS A 84 9.90 -19.48 -23.01
CA HIS A 84 8.63 -18.74 -23.04
C HIS A 84 8.29 -18.10 -24.40
N ALA A 85 9.11 -18.29 -25.44
CA ALA A 85 8.96 -17.63 -26.73
C ALA A 85 7.64 -17.92 -27.46
N HIS A 86 7.12 -19.16 -27.34
CA HIS A 86 6.04 -19.69 -28.18
C HIS A 86 4.65 -19.71 -27.51
N TYR A 87 4.47 -19.08 -26.35
CA TYR A 87 3.18 -19.02 -25.66
C TYR A 87 2.35 -17.79 -26.08
N ALA A 88 1.02 -17.93 -26.07
CA ALA A 88 0.06 -16.87 -26.30
C ALA A 88 0.27 -15.65 -25.38
N TRP A 89 -0.26 -14.50 -25.83
CA TRP A 89 -0.35 -13.28 -25.04
C TRP A 89 -1.78 -13.02 -24.58
N THR A 90 -2.72 -13.23 -25.51
CA THR A 90 -4.16 -12.99 -25.35
C THR A 90 -4.96 -14.23 -25.74
N GLU A 91 -6.27 -14.23 -25.45
CA GLU A 91 -7.21 -15.24 -25.95
C GLU A 91 -7.16 -15.39 -27.48
N GLU A 92 -6.96 -14.28 -28.20
CA GLU A 92 -6.94 -14.32 -29.66
C GLU A 92 -5.73 -15.12 -30.14
N ASP A 93 -4.58 -14.95 -29.50
CA ASP A 93 -3.35 -15.66 -29.88
C ASP A 93 -3.41 -17.15 -29.47
N ALA A 94 -4.24 -17.47 -28.45
CA ALA A 94 -4.61 -18.83 -28.07
C ALA A 94 -5.70 -19.47 -28.95
N THR A 95 -6.34 -18.70 -29.85
CA THR A 95 -7.44 -19.18 -30.72
C THR A 95 -7.23 -18.97 -32.21
N LYS A 96 -6.20 -18.21 -32.62
CA LYS A 96 -5.79 -18.00 -34.02
C LYS A 96 -5.24 -19.29 -34.63
N THR A 97 -6.07 -19.98 -35.41
CA THR A 97 -5.76 -21.21 -36.17
C THR A 97 -4.67 -21.04 -37.22
N ASP A 98 -4.36 -19.81 -37.63
CA ASP A 98 -3.34 -19.51 -38.63
C ASP A 98 -1.90 -19.80 -38.14
N LEU A 99 -1.76 -20.10 -36.84
CA LEU A 99 -0.52 -20.57 -36.20
C LEU A 99 -0.44 -22.11 -36.09
N GLY A 100 -1.48 -22.83 -36.55
CA GLY A 100 -1.62 -24.28 -36.46
C GLY A 100 -2.93 -24.71 -35.80
N GLU A 101 -3.26 -26.01 -35.89
CA GLU A 101 -4.43 -26.57 -35.19
C GLU A 101 -4.30 -26.37 -33.68
N GLY A 102 -5.24 -25.63 -33.08
CA GLY A 102 -5.33 -25.40 -31.64
C GLY A 102 -4.77 -24.07 -31.10
N GLY A 103 -4.11 -23.25 -31.93
CA GLY A 103 -3.53 -21.97 -31.47
C GLY A 103 -2.33 -22.13 -30.52
N LEU A 104 -1.92 -21.06 -29.83
CA LEU A 104 -0.81 -21.11 -28.87
C LEU A 104 -1.29 -21.33 -27.42
N PRO A 105 -0.65 -22.20 -26.61
CA PRO A 105 -0.97 -22.31 -25.19
C PRO A 105 -0.59 -21.01 -24.44
N PHE A 106 -1.27 -20.69 -23.34
CA PHE A 106 -0.79 -19.66 -22.39
C PHE A 106 0.44 -20.15 -21.62
N VAL A 107 1.27 -19.21 -21.13
CA VAL A 107 2.37 -19.52 -20.21
C VAL A 107 1.80 -20.14 -18.94
N THR A 108 2.23 -21.35 -18.57
CA THR A 108 2.01 -21.89 -17.22
C THR A 108 3.26 -21.67 -16.40
N LEU A 109 3.14 -20.97 -15.26
CA LEU A 109 4.29 -20.72 -14.39
C LEU A 109 4.81 -22.04 -13.79
N ASN A 110 6.11 -22.29 -13.95
CA ASN A 110 6.78 -23.53 -13.55
C ASN A 110 6.99 -23.61 -12.03
N GLY A 111 7.11 -22.46 -11.34
CA GLY A 111 7.34 -22.42 -9.90
C GLY A 111 6.12 -22.84 -9.08
N GLY A 112 6.15 -24.09 -8.61
CA GLY A 112 5.25 -24.62 -7.59
C GLY A 112 3.88 -25.09 -8.09
N LYS A 113 3.46 -26.26 -7.61
CA LYS A 113 2.05 -26.65 -7.64
C LYS A 113 1.26 -25.82 -6.61
N PRO A 114 -0.04 -25.58 -6.83
CA PRO A 114 -0.84 -24.77 -5.91
C PRO A 114 -1.01 -25.47 -4.56
N HIS A 115 -0.60 -24.78 -3.51
CA HIS A 115 -0.79 -25.25 -2.15
C HIS A 115 -2.13 -24.78 -1.61
N PHE A 116 -3.07 -25.72 -1.47
CA PHE A 116 -4.36 -25.49 -0.83
C PHE A 116 -4.18 -25.53 0.70
N LEU A 117 -4.11 -24.35 1.33
CA LEU A 117 -3.86 -24.23 2.76
C LEU A 117 -5.04 -24.79 3.56
N ARG A 118 -4.75 -25.72 4.46
CA ARG A 118 -5.71 -26.28 5.42
C ARG A 118 -5.74 -25.44 6.70
N PHE A 119 -6.94 -25.20 7.21
CA PHE A 119 -7.20 -24.42 8.41
C PHE A 119 -8.38 -25.06 9.15
N ASP A 120 -8.34 -25.11 10.49
CA ASP A 120 -9.44 -25.65 11.29
C ASP A 120 -10.29 -24.52 11.86
N ASP A 121 -11.39 -24.24 11.18
CA ASP A 121 -12.35 -23.19 11.53
C ASP A 121 -12.93 -23.33 12.96
N LYS A 122 -12.87 -24.53 13.57
CA LYS A 122 -13.28 -24.76 14.96
C LYS A 122 -12.37 -24.06 15.97
N THR A 123 -11.10 -23.86 15.61
CA THR A 123 -10.09 -23.23 16.48
C THR A 123 -10.11 -21.71 16.42
N ILE A 124 -10.99 -21.10 15.63
CA ILE A 124 -11.14 -19.65 15.54
C ILE A 124 -11.66 -19.11 16.87
N ILE A 125 -10.90 -18.20 17.49
CA ILE A 125 -11.31 -17.45 18.67
C ILE A 125 -12.05 -16.18 18.24
N ASP A 126 -13.25 -15.98 18.77
CA ASP A 126 -13.97 -14.71 18.69
C ASP A 126 -13.42 -13.73 19.73
N VAL A 127 -12.70 -12.70 19.28
CA VAL A 127 -12.00 -11.74 20.17
C VAL A 127 -12.95 -10.98 21.11
N ILE A 128 -14.21 -10.84 20.73
CA ILE A 128 -15.24 -10.15 21.53
C ILE A 128 -15.64 -10.99 22.76
N THR A 129 -15.59 -12.33 22.67
CA THR A 129 -16.00 -13.24 23.75
C THR A 129 -14.85 -14.02 24.39
N GLY A 130 -13.65 -14.01 23.77
CA GLY A 130 -12.47 -14.76 24.24
C GLY A 130 -12.61 -16.27 24.14
N LYS A 131 -13.49 -16.78 23.27
CA LYS A 131 -13.87 -18.20 23.15
C LYS A 131 -13.87 -18.66 21.70
N GLU A 132 -13.88 -19.98 21.49
CA GLU A 132 -14.12 -20.59 20.18
C GLU A 132 -15.41 -20.04 19.52
N LEU A 133 -15.36 -19.83 18.22
CA LEU A 133 -16.38 -19.16 17.41
C LEU A 133 -17.73 -19.88 17.45
N GLN A 134 -18.67 -19.35 18.24
CA GLN A 134 -20.05 -19.83 18.30
C GLN A 134 -20.91 -19.23 17.17
N GLY A 135 -21.88 -20.00 16.68
CA GLY A 135 -22.88 -19.50 15.72
C GLY A 135 -22.39 -19.32 14.28
N ALA A 136 -21.23 -19.88 13.92
CA ALA A 136 -20.81 -20.02 12.52
C ALA A 136 -21.84 -20.86 11.73
N ASN A 137 -22.33 -20.35 10.60
CA ASN A 137 -23.48 -20.93 9.90
C ASN A 137 -23.26 -21.28 8.42
N GLU A 138 -22.49 -20.50 7.68
CA GLU A 138 -22.27 -20.66 6.22
C GLU A 138 -20.80 -20.32 5.89
N GLY A 139 -20.15 -21.16 5.09
CA GLY A 139 -18.76 -20.98 4.64
C GLY A 139 -17.68 -21.62 5.53
N THR A 140 -16.47 -21.71 4.97
CA THR A 140 -15.19 -22.05 5.61
C THR A 140 -14.35 -20.78 5.79
N THR A 141 -13.09 -20.87 6.25
CA THR A 141 -12.10 -19.80 6.01
C THR A 141 -11.54 -19.85 4.58
N PHE A 142 -11.63 -18.73 3.85
CA PHE A 142 -11.23 -18.60 2.43
C PHE A 142 -10.74 -17.19 2.08
N ASN A 143 -10.28 -16.96 0.84
CA ASN A 143 -9.72 -15.69 0.35
C ASN A 143 -8.60 -15.11 1.27
N LEU A 144 -7.45 -15.78 1.31
CA LEU A 144 -6.29 -15.41 2.13
C LEU A 144 -5.43 -14.27 1.54
N ALA A 145 -5.39 -13.12 2.22
CA ALA A 145 -4.32 -12.14 2.07
C ALA A 145 -3.17 -12.45 3.06
N VAL A 146 -1.93 -12.18 2.68
CA VAL A 146 -0.74 -12.33 3.54
C VAL A 146 0.15 -11.09 3.53
N LEU A 147 0.82 -10.85 4.65
CA LEU A 147 1.91 -9.89 4.79
C LEU A 147 3.13 -10.62 5.31
N LYS A 148 4.26 -10.52 4.59
CA LYS A 148 5.56 -10.98 5.08
C LYS A 148 6.02 -10.09 6.23
N LEU A 149 6.54 -10.71 7.29
CA LEU A 149 7.10 -10.04 8.47
C LEU A 149 8.64 -9.97 8.37
N PRO A 150 9.30 -9.01 9.07
CA PRO A 150 10.76 -8.94 9.12
C PRO A 150 11.41 -10.21 9.67
N ARG A 151 12.62 -10.54 9.23
CA ARG A 151 13.32 -11.75 9.71
C ARG A 151 13.57 -11.63 11.23
N GLY A 152 13.32 -12.70 11.97
CA GLY A 152 13.37 -12.71 13.45
C GLY A 152 12.04 -12.43 14.14
N SER A 153 10.98 -12.12 13.40
CA SER A 153 9.59 -12.19 13.89
C SER A 153 9.23 -13.63 14.32
N LYS A 154 8.28 -13.80 15.26
CA LYS A 154 7.82 -15.12 15.76
C LYS A 154 7.28 -16.03 14.64
N TRP A 155 6.74 -15.42 13.57
CA TRP A 155 6.23 -16.09 12.37
C TRP A 155 6.77 -15.37 11.12
N GLY A 156 6.85 -16.06 9.99
CA GLY A 156 7.29 -15.45 8.72
C GLY A 156 6.26 -14.51 8.09
N PHE A 157 4.97 -14.75 8.35
CA PHE A 157 3.86 -14.00 7.77
C PHE A 157 2.71 -13.82 8.78
N VAL A 158 1.89 -12.80 8.57
CA VAL A 158 0.52 -12.74 9.10
C VAL A 158 -0.46 -12.91 7.95
N GLY A 159 -1.45 -13.78 8.14
CA GLY A 159 -2.57 -13.97 7.23
C GLY A 159 -3.81 -13.23 7.72
N VAL A 160 -4.60 -12.71 6.79
CA VAL A 160 -5.99 -12.29 7.02
C VAL A 160 -6.87 -12.86 5.92
N ALA A 161 -7.90 -13.61 6.30
CA ALA A 161 -8.82 -14.31 5.40
C ALA A 161 -10.28 -13.98 5.73
N ARG A 162 -11.21 -14.28 4.83
CA ARG A 162 -12.65 -14.32 5.14
C ARG A 162 -12.93 -15.57 5.96
N GLY A 163 -13.55 -15.44 7.13
CA GLY A 163 -13.98 -16.59 7.93
C GLY A 163 -15.38 -17.11 7.56
N PRO A 164 -15.86 -18.15 8.25
CA PRO A 164 -17.27 -18.53 8.25
C PRO A 164 -18.16 -17.34 8.66
N THR A 165 -19.34 -17.19 8.06
CA THR A 165 -20.29 -16.16 8.50
C THR A 165 -20.93 -16.53 9.84
N ARG A 166 -21.41 -15.53 10.57
CA ARG A 166 -22.18 -15.67 11.82
C ARG A 166 -23.63 -15.20 11.62
N ARG A 167 -24.63 -15.88 12.20
CA ARG A 167 -25.99 -15.33 12.28
C ARG A 167 -26.12 -14.33 13.42
N ARG A 168 -26.80 -13.21 13.16
CA ARG A 168 -27.01 -12.12 14.11
C ARG A 168 -28.46 -11.66 14.05
N GLU A 169 -29.23 -12.02 15.07
CA GLU A 169 -30.70 -11.86 15.08
C GLU A 169 -31.19 -10.43 15.39
N PHE A 170 -30.27 -9.49 15.66
CA PHE A 170 -30.62 -8.11 16.06
C PHE A 170 -31.30 -7.27 14.95
N MET A 171 -31.27 -7.73 13.69
CA MET A 171 -31.92 -7.07 12.56
C MET A 171 -32.30 -8.10 11.49
N ALA A 172 -33.47 -7.93 10.88
CA ALA A 172 -33.91 -8.71 9.72
C ALA A 172 -34.19 -7.77 8.54
N VAL A 173 -33.36 -7.83 7.50
CA VAL A 173 -33.49 -6.92 6.34
C VAL A 173 -34.30 -7.62 5.25
N LYS A 174 -35.44 -7.01 4.86
CA LYS A 174 -36.44 -7.65 3.96
C LYS A 174 -36.83 -9.08 4.41
N GLY A 175 -37.04 -9.28 5.71
CA GLY A 175 -37.38 -10.58 6.29
C GLY A 175 -36.26 -11.64 6.28
N ASN A 176 -35.05 -11.31 5.80
CA ASN A 176 -33.89 -12.19 5.87
C ASN A 176 -33.11 -11.90 7.16
N PRO A 177 -32.77 -12.89 8.01
CA PRO A 177 -31.91 -12.69 9.17
C PRO A 177 -30.54 -12.17 8.77
N SER A 178 -29.98 -11.25 9.56
CA SER A 178 -28.67 -10.68 9.26
C SER A 178 -27.54 -11.70 9.44
N ARG A 179 -26.62 -11.72 8.48
CA ARG A 179 -25.43 -12.58 8.43
C ARG A 179 -24.19 -11.70 8.42
N GLU A 180 -23.35 -11.88 9.43
CA GLU A 180 -22.09 -11.18 9.57
C GLU A 180 -20.97 -11.99 8.91
N GLN A 181 -20.36 -11.42 7.88
CA GLN A 181 -19.08 -11.88 7.35
C GLN A 181 -17.96 -11.26 8.17
N VAL A 182 -17.21 -12.11 8.87
CA VAL A 182 -16.02 -11.71 9.63
C VAL A 182 -14.74 -11.98 8.84
N LEU A 183 -13.68 -11.27 9.19
CA LEU A 183 -12.31 -11.63 8.81
C LEU A 183 -11.62 -12.36 9.97
N VAL A 184 -10.69 -13.24 9.63
CA VAL A 184 -9.89 -14.04 10.57
C VAL A 184 -8.42 -13.78 10.31
N ALA A 185 -7.68 -13.40 11.36
CA ALA A 185 -6.23 -13.22 11.33
C ALA A 185 -5.50 -14.37 12.03
N PHE A 186 -4.33 -14.74 11.53
CA PHE A 186 -3.50 -15.81 12.10
C PHE A 186 -2.02 -15.68 11.68
N GLY A 187 -1.13 -16.19 12.52
CA GLY A 187 0.29 -16.35 12.18
C GLY A 187 0.50 -17.48 11.17
N LEU A 188 1.43 -17.26 10.24
CA LEU A 188 1.73 -18.14 9.12
C LEU A 188 3.25 -18.35 8.99
N ASN A 189 3.66 -19.57 8.68
CA ASN A 189 5.02 -19.92 8.24
C ASN A 189 4.98 -20.57 6.85
N ILE A 190 6.17 -20.73 6.24
CA ILE A 190 6.36 -21.37 4.94
C ILE A 190 7.31 -22.58 5.08
N THR A 191 7.11 -23.62 4.29
CA THR A 191 8.05 -24.77 4.21
C THR A 191 9.15 -24.53 3.18
N SER A 192 10.17 -25.39 3.17
CA SER A 192 11.24 -25.44 2.16
C SER A 192 10.73 -25.55 0.71
N GLU A 193 9.56 -26.14 0.50
CA GLU A 193 8.93 -26.29 -0.82
C GLU A 193 8.14 -25.04 -1.24
N GLY A 194 7.91 -24.09 -0.32
CA GLY A 194 7.10 -22.90 -0.54
C GLY A 194 5.65 -23.00 -0.05
N HIS A 195 5.30 -24.01 0.74
CA HIS A 195 3.93 -24.21 1.22
C HIS A 195 3.64 -23.37 2.46
N LEU A 196 2.59 -22.54 2.44
CA LEU A 196 2.12 -21.82 3.63
C LEU A 196 1.36 -22.74 4.59
N PHE A 197 1.56 -22.56 5.90
CA PHE A 197 0.80 -23.24 6.95
C PHE A 197 0.58 -22.34 8.17
N ALA A 198 -0.56 -22.49 8.83
CA ALA A 198 -0.91 -21.73 10.03
C ALA A 198 -0.10 -22.21 11.26
N VAL A 199 0.36 -21.26 12.07
CA VAL A 199 1.13 -21.49 13.31
C VAL A 199 0.49 -20.86 14.55
N THR A 200 -0.69 -20.25 14.40
CA THR A 200 -1.58 -19.87 15.51
C THR A 200 -3.00 -20.37 15.23
N PRO A 201 -3.86 -20.48 16.28
CA PRO A 201 -5.30 -20.43 16.09
C PRO A 201 -5.72 -19.15 15.36
N GLY A 202 -6.88 -19.19 14.70
CA GLY A 202 -7.49 -17.99 14.14
C GLY A 202 -8.00 -17.04 15.22
N GLN A 203 -7.98 -15.74 14.96
CA GLN A 203 -8.70 -14.75 15.75
C GLN A 203 -9.53 -13.86 14.82
N THR A 204 -10.80 -13.64 15.13
CA THR A 204 -11.64 -12.77 14.28
C THR A 204 -11.32 -11.30 14.50
N LEU A 205 -11.20 -10.52 13.44
CA LEU A 205 -10.99 -9.07 13.55
C LEU A 205 -12.31 -8.39 13.95
N ASP A 206 -12.31 -7.67 15.07
CA ASP A 206 -13.44 -6.82 15.47
C ASP A 206 -13.47 -5.56 14.60
N ILE A 207 -14.37 -5.55 13.62
CA ILE A 207 -14.57 -4.43 12.69
C ILE A 207 -16.06 -4.07 12.72
N PRO A 208 -16.52 -3.25 13.68
CA PRO A 208 -17.94 -2.98 13.90
C PRO A 208 -18.63 -2.44 12.65
N MET A 209 -19.63 -3.20 12.17
CA MET A 209 -20.54 -2.84 11.08
C MET A 209 -21.97 -3.26 11.42
N ALA A 210 -22.93 -2.75 10.67
CA ALA A 210 -24.33 -3.15 10.74
C ALA A 210 -24.92 -3.25 9.33
N PRO A 211 -25.99 -4.04 9.12
CA PRO A 211 -26.76 -3.99 7.89
C PRO A 211 -27.37 -2.60 7.66
N LYS A 212 -27.71 -2.30 6.40
CA LYS A 212 -28.35 -1.03 6.01
C LYS A 212 -29.58 -1.27 5.13
N GLU A 213 -30.74 -0.82 5.60
CA GLU A 213 -32.02 -1.00 4.91
C GLU A 213 -32.06 -0.34 3.52
N GLY A 214 -31.40 0.81 3.36
CA GLY A 214 -31.34 1.55 2.09
C GLY A 214 -30.70 0.79 0.92
N CYS A 215 -29.98 -0.30 1.19
CA CYS A 215 -29.26 -1.09 0.19
C CYS A 215 -30.16 -2.10 -0.56
N ILE A 216 -31.35 -1.64 -0.91
CA ILE A 216 -32.47 -2.40 -1.48
C ILE A 216 -32.08 -3.09 -2.80
N SER A 217 -31.16 -2.53 -3.58
CA SER A 217 -30.66 -3.11 -4.84
C SER A 217 -29.86 -4.40 -4.67
N ALA A 218 -29.30 -4.69 -3.49
CA ALA A 218 -28.49 -5.89 -3.24
C ALA A 218 -29.30 -7.20 -3.10
N GLY A 219 -30.61 -7.18 -3.34
CA GLY A 219 -31.46 -8.39 -3.29
C GLY A 219 -31.47 -9.03 -1.89
N VAL A 220 -31.18 -10.34 -1.82
CA VAL A 220 -31.03 -11.10 -0.55
C VAL A 220 -29.67 -10.88 0.13
N TRP A 221 -28.67 -10.36 -0.59
CA TRP A 221 -27.35 -10.07 -0.04
C TRP A 221 -27.31 -8.81 0.82
N VAL A 222 -28.39 -8.03 0.85
CA VAL A 222 -28.57 -6.87 1.76
C VAL A 222 -28.50 -7.27 3.25
N ALA A 223 -28.83 -8.52 3.56
CA ALA A 223 -28.71 -9.07 4.91
C ALA A 223 -27.28 -9.57 5.24
N THR A 224 -26.39 -9.68 4.25
CA THR A 224 -24.99 -10.06 4.46
C THR A 224 -24.12 -8.81 4.60
N TYR A 225 -23.59 -8.60 5.80
CA TYR A 225 -22.82 -7.41 6.18
C TYR A 225 -21.49 -7.77 6.83
N GLY A 226 -20.61 -6.78 7.04
CA GLY A 226 -19.28 -6.99 7.62
C GLY A 226 -18.13 -6.76 6.64
N ALA A 227 -16.96 -7.31 6.98
CA ALA A 227 -15.70 -7.06 6.29
C ALA A 227 -15.36 -8.20 5.30
N GLU A 228 -15.04 -7.83 4.06
CA GLU A 228 -14.79 -8.76 2.96
C GLU A 228 -13.45 -8.50 2.25
N ASP A 229 -12.97 -9.51 1.53
CA ASP A 229 -11.90 -9.45 0.53
C ASP A 229 -10.65 -8.64 0.98
N PRO A 230 -9.94 -9.11 2.01
CA PRO A 230 -8.80 -8.39 2.59
C PRO A 230 -7.66 -8.20 1.58
N ARG A 231 -6.85 -7.16 1.79
CA ARG A 231 -5.55 -6.93 1.14
C ARG A 231 -4.57 -6.39 2.17
N LEU A 232 -3.41 -7.01 2.29
CA LEU A 232 -2.37 -6.60 3.24
C LEU A 232 -1.16 -6.01 2.52
N PHE A 233 -0.57 -4.97 3.12
CA PHE A 233 0.64 -4.30 2.65
C PHE A 233 1.30 -3.53 3.80
N TRP A 234 2.60 -3.24 3.68
CA TRP A 234 3.26 -2.31 4.60
C TRP A 234 2.96 -0.85 4.19
N THR A 235 2.75 0.03 5.16
CA THR A 235 2.78 1.48 4.95
C THR A 235 4.23 1.96 4.87
N ASP A 236 4.47 3.12 4.24
CA ASP A 236 5.79 3.73 4.22
C ASP A 236 6.27 4.20 5.59
N ALA A 237 5.34 4.43 6.53
CA ALA A 237 5.60 4.61 7.95
C ALA A 237 5.92 3.31 8.72
N GLY A 238 6.08 2.17 8.03
CA GLY A 238 6.47 0.90 8.62
C GLY A 238 5.39 0.19 9.42
N THR A 239 4.11 0.50 9.22
CA THR A 239 2.98 -0.18 9.89
C THR A 239 2.34 -1.26 9.00
N PRO A 240 1.84 -2.37 9.56
CA PRO A 240 1.19 -3.43 8.79
C PRO A 240 -0.25 -3.02 8.48
N ALA A 241 -0.56 -2.58 7.26
CA ALA A 241 -1.88 -2.10 6.89
C ALA A 241 -2.77 -3.15 6.22
N LEU A 242 -4.09 -2.91 6.32
CA LEU A 242 -5.15 -3.75 5.75
C LEU A 242 -6.20 -2.88 5.06
N THR A 243 -6.50 -3.13 3.78
CA THR A 243 -7.75 -2.67 3.14
C THR A 243 -8.77 -3.80 3.01
N ILE A 244 -10.05 -3.46 3.12
CA ILE A 244 -11.19 -4.37 3.09
C ILE A 244 -12.32 -3.81 2.23
N ALA A 245 -13.16 -4.67 1.65
CA ALA A 245 -14.52 -4.27 1.30
C ALA A 245 -15.35 -4.16 2.59
N ARG A 246 -16.12 -3.08 2.74
CA ARG A 246 -16.97 -2.79 3.91
C ARG A 246 -18.34 -2.28 3.49
N TYR A 247 -19.25 -2.15 4.45
CA TYR A 247 -20.41 -1.26 4.29
C TYR A 247 -19.94 0.20 4.34
N SER A 248 -20.47 1.02 3.44
CA SER A 248 -20.17 2.45 3.38
C SER A 248 -20.79 3.17 4.57
N ASP A 249 -20.23 4.30 5.02
CA ASP A 249 -20.94 5.20 5.94
C ASP A 249 -22.08 5.95 5.23
N ASP A 250 -21.99 6.13 3.90
CA ASP A 250 -23.08 6.63 3.07
C ASP A 250 -24.24 5.60 2.94
N ILE A 251 -25.47 6.06 2.73
CA ILE A 251 -26.64 5.20 2.52
C ILE A 251 -26.89 4.90 1.03
N THR A 252 -26.38 5.75 0.13
CA THR A 252 -26.55 5.62 -1.33
C THR A 252 -25.50 4.71 -1.95
N THR A 253 -24.25 4.76 -1.46
CA THR A 253 -23.12 3.98 -2.00
C THR A 253 -23.14 2.52 -1.53
N CYS A 254 -23.69 2.25 -0.35
CA CYS A 254 -23.89 0.93 0.27
C CYS A 254 -22.63 0.12 0.62
N ARG A 255 -21.73 -0.11 -0.34
CA ARG A 255 -20.40 -0.69 -0.11
C ARG A 255 -19.33 0.36 -0.38
N SER A 256 -18.22 0.26 0.33
CA SER A 256 -17.02 1.06 0.09
C SER A 256 -15.78 0.26 0.49
N VAL A 257 -14.61 0.89 0.42
CA VAL A 257 -13.35 0.29 0.89
C VAL A 257 -12.97 0.89 2.23
N GLY A 258 -12.68 0.02 3.18
CA GLY A 258 -12.15 0.35 4.50
C GLY A 258 -10.63 0.24 4.51
N PHE A 259 -9.98 1.03 5.35
CA PHE A 259 -8.54 1.02 5.58
C PHE A 259 -8.23 1.03 7.08
N VAL A 260 -7.37 0.10 7.47
CA VAL A 260 -6.79 -0.03 8.81
C VAL A 260 -5.31 0.33 8.68
N ALA A 261 -4.90 1.40 9.34
CA ALA A 261 -3.54 1.94 9.23
C ALA A 261 -2.49 1.06 9.95
N ASP A 262 -2.90 0.30 10.98
CA ASP A 262 -2.07 -0.68 11.66
C ASP A 262 -2.92 -1.87 12.12
N LEU A 263 -2.63 -3.08 11.62
CA LEU A 263 -3.35 -4.31 11.93
C LEU A 263 -3.20 -4.72 13.40
N ARG A 264 -2.16 -4.25 14.11
CA ARG A 264 -1.98 -4.47 15.55
C ARG A 264 -3.11 -3.87 16.38
N ASP A 265 -3.82 -2.87 15.84
CA ASP A 265 -5.03 -2.32 16.47
C ASP A 265 -6.21 -3.33 16.56
N LEU A 266 -6.20 -4.36 15.70
CA LEU A 266 -7.28 -5.36 15.58
C LEU A 266 -6.84 -6.79 15.89
N TYR A 267 -5.53 -7.07 15.80
CA TYR A 267 -4.94 -8.38 16.05
C TYR A 267 -3.69 -8.23 16.93
N ALA A 268 -3.91 -8.05 18.24
CA ALA A 268 -2.85 -7.82 19.23
C ALA A 268 -1.68 -8.84 19.22
N PRO A 269 -1.89 -10.15 18.94
CA PRO A 269 -0.78 -11.11 18.83
C PRO A 269 0.27 -10.77 17.76
N LEU A 270 -0.08 -9.94 16.75
CA LEU A 270 0.89 -9.47 15.76
C LEU A 270 1.95 -8.56 16.39
N ASP A 271 1.61 -7.75 17.38
CA ASP A 271 2.58 -6.85 18.01
C ASP A 271 3.68 -7.63 18.72
N GLU A 272 3.31 -8.61 19.56
CA GLU A 272 4.30 -9.48 20.19
C GLU A 272 5.06 -10.38 19.20
N ALA A 273 4.55 -10.57 17.98
CA ALA A 273 5.16 -11.41 16.97
C ALA A 273 6.15 -10.66 16.08
N LEU A 274 6.06 -9.34 16.02
CA LEU A 274 6.76 -8.52 15.04
C LEU A 274 8.14 -8.07 15.54
N ASN A 275 9.18 -8.37 14.77
CA ASN A 275 10.49 -7.76 14.97
C ASN A 275 10.51 -6.37 14.26
N PRO A 276 10.81 -5.24 14.95
CA PRO A 276 10.92 -3.91 14.32
C PRO A 276 12.22 -3.72 13.50
N GLY A 277 12.60 -4.74 12.72
CA GLY A 277 13.67 -4.68 11.72
C GLY A 277 13.14 -4.20 10.37
N ASP A 278 14.01 -4.12 9.35
CA ASP A 278 13.62 -3.94 7.94
C ASP A 278 12.66 -2.76 7.69
N GLY A 279 12.90 -1.62 8.37
CA GLY A 279 12.09 -0.40 8.25
C GLY A 279 10.70 -0.46 8.91
N VAL A 280 10.37 -1.55 9.60
CA VAL A 280 9.11 -1.71 10.35
C VAL A 280 9.14 -0.93 11.66
N ARG A 281 8.04 -0.26 11.96
CA ARG A 281 7.89 0.67 13.08
C ARG A 281 7.32 -0.02 14.32
N GLU A 282 7.86 0.31 15.49
CA GLU A 282 7.27 -0.03 16.80
C GLU A 282 5.80 0.42 16.90
N TYR A 283 4.99 -0.35 17.64
CA TYR A 283 3.57 -0.08 17.75
C TYR A 283 3.29 1.12 18.64
N ASP A 284 2.49 2.07 18.14
CA ASP A 284 2.00 3.21 18.89
C ASP A 284 0.50 3.03 19.14
N SER A 285 0.16 2.47 20.31
CA SER A 285 -1.22 2.17 20.71
C SER A 285 -2.06 3.43 21.06
N ARG A 286 -1.54 4.63 20.83
CA ARG A 286 -2.21 5.91 21.12
C ARG A 286 -3.29 6.24 20.07
N ARG A 287 -4.50 5.75 20.30
CA ARG A 287 -5.67 6.09 19.48
C ARG A 287 -6.18 7.52 19.74
N ILE A 288 -6.52 8.23 18.67
CA ILE A 288 -7.26 9.48 18.73
C ILE A 288 -8.68 9.17 19.23
N SER A 289 -9.16 9.88 20.26
CA SER A 289 -10.50 9.65 20.81
C SER A 289 -11.58 9.88 19.74
N GLY A 290 -12.46 8.90 19.56
CA GLY A 290 -13.52 8.93 18.53
C GLY A 290 -13.05 8.62 17.10
N ALA A 291 -11.75 8.37 16.87
CA ALA A 291 -11.30 7.78 15.61
C ALA A 291 -11.55 6.28 15.60
N GLY A 292 -12.09 5.78 14.48
CA GLY A 292 -12.28 4.35 14.27
C GLY A 292 -11.08 3.76 13.51
N ASN A 293 -10.62 2.57 13.90
CA ASN A 293 -9.51 1.86 13.26
C ASN A 293 -9.82 1.42 11.80
N ASN A 294 -11.04 1.66 11.31
CA ASN A 294 -11.51 1.36 9.96
C ASN A 294 -11.99 2.68 9.31
N LEU A 295 -11.08 3.35 8.60
CA LEU A 295 -11.36 4.56 7.84
C LEU A 295 -11.98 4.21 6.49
N GLU A 296 -13.06 4.87 6.10
CA GLU A 296 -13.64 4.73 4.76
C GLU A 296 -12.81 5.54 3.74
N LEU A 297 -12.38 4.88 2.66
CA LEU A 297 -11.75 5.54 1.53
C LEU A 297 -12.84 6.15 0.64
N TYR A 298 -12.80 7.48 0.49
CA TYR A 298 -13.85 8.26 -0.15
C TYR A 298 -13.27 9.15 -1.25
N LYS A 299 -13.79 9.05 -2.48
CA LYS A 299 -13.42 9.93 -3.59
C LYS A 299 -14.40 11.10 -3.61
N ARG A 300 -13.90 12.35 -3.65
CA ARG A 300 -14.76 13.55 -3.58
C ARG A 300 -15.78 13.63 -4.72
N ASP A 301 -15.35 13.35 -5.96
CA ASP A 301 -16.17 13.58 -7.16
C ASP A 301 -16.54 12.28 -7.88
N ASN A 302 -17.85 12.12 -8.18
CA ASN A 302 -18.41 11.01 -8.96
C ASN A 302 -17.91 9.63 -8.50
N GLN A 303 -18.24 9.26 -7.26
CA GLN A 303 -18.05 7.91 -6.75
C GLN A 303 -19.08 6.97 -7.40
N GLY A 304 -18.65 6.28 -8.46
CA GLY A 304 -19.42 5.19 -9.07
C GLY A 304 -19.59 3.98 -8.13
N PRO A 305 -20.29 2.91 -8.57
CA PRO A 305 -20.45 1.70 -7.76
C PRO A 305 -19.08 1.16 -7.35
N VAL A 306 -18.85 1.05 -6.03
CA VAL A 306 -17.53 0.78 -5.47
C VAL A 306 -17.21 -0.71 -5.55
N GLU A 307 -16.70 -1.11 -6.70
CA GLU A 307 -16.18 -2.46 -6.94
C GLU A 307 -14.82 -2.68 -6.24
N LYS A 308 -14.38 -3.94 -6.18
CA LYS A 308 -13.25 -4.49 -5.43
C LYS A 308 -11.86 -4.11 -5.99
N ASN A 309 -11.76 -2.91 -6.55
CA ASN A 309 -10.74 -2.45 -7.47
C ASN A 309 -9.95 -1.23 -6.96
N TRP A 310 -10.05 -0.88 -5.67
CA TRP A 310 -9.17 0.11 -5.03
C TRP A 310 -7.81 -0.54 -4.77
N VAL A 311 -6.80 -0.08 -5.51
CA VAL A 311 -5.42 -0.58 -5.45
C VAL A 311 -4.57 0.41 -4.67
N GLY A 312 -4.31 0.10 -3.40
CA GLY A 312 -3.41 0.89 -2.56
C GLY A 312 -1.95 0.79 -3.02
N PHE A 313 -1.24 1.92 -2.97
CA PHE A 313 0.19 2.01 -3.26
C PHE A 313 0.84 3.20 -2.53
N TYR A 314 2.17 3.23 -2.52
CA TYR A 314 2.96 4.38 -2.03
C TYR A 314 3.94 4.84 -3.12
N PRO A 315 4.13 6.16 -3.32
CA PRO A 315 5.07 6.70 -4.29
C PRO A 315 6.54 6.59 -3.83
N GLY A 316 7.49 6.84 -4.72
CA GLY A 316 8.92 6.90 -4.39
C GLY A 316 9.60 5.52 -4.33
N ALA A 317 10.89 5.46 -4.67
CA ALA A 317 11.63 4.21 -4.86
C ALA A 317 11.89 3.39 -3.57
N VAL A 318 11.73 4.00 -2.40
CA VAL A 318 11.86 3.37 -1.07
C VAL A 318 10.89 4.04 -0.10
N PRO A 319 10.61 3.41 1.07
CA PRO A 319 9.75 3.99 2.10
C PRO A 319 10.29 5.34 2.61
N ASP A 320 9.41 6.28 2.94
CA ASP A 320 9.79 7.57 3.52
C ASP A 320 9.87 7.57 5.06
N GLY A 321 9.42 6.50 5.74
CA GLY A 321 9.39 6.38 7.20
C GLY A 321 8.24 7.13 7.89
N HIS A 322 7.34 7.76 7.13
CA HIS A 322 6.38 8.75 7.65
C HIS A 322 4.96 8.62 7.06
N SER A 323 4.79 8.16 5.83
CA SER A 323 3.51 8.12 5.13
C SER A 323 2.64 6.92 5.55
N LEU A 324 1.56 7.22 6.28
CA LEU A 324 0.58 6.25 6.80
C LEU A 324 -0.62 5.99 5.87
N TYR A 325 -0.86 6.85 4.87
CA TYR A 325 -2.07 6.82 4.05
C TYR A 325 -1.70 6.56 2.58
N PRO A 326 -2.19 5.47 1.96
CA PRO A 326 -1.77 5.10 0.62
C PRO A 326 -2.39 6.02 -0.44
N HIS A 327 -1.67 6.22 -1.53
CA HIS A 327 -2.28 6.61 -2.81
C HIS A 327 -3.12 5.42 -3.33
N VAL A 328 -4.07 5.68 -4.23
CA VAL A 328 -4.93 4.61 -4.77
C VAL A 328 -5.09 4.74 -6.28
N GLN A 329 -5.04 3.63 -7.03
CA GLN A 329 -5.57 3.56 -8.39
C GLN A 329 -6.88 2.76 -8.41
N TYR A 330 -7.82 3.14 -9.28
CA TYR A 330 -8.94 2.25 -9.62
C TYR A 330 -8.54 1.31 -10.75
N ALA A 331 -8.69 0.01 -10.54
CA ALA A 331 -8.62 -1.00 -11.61
C ALA A 331 -7.35 -0.90 -12.51
N PHE A 332 -6.21 -0.53 -11.92
CA PHE A 332 -4.94 -0.26 -12.62
C PHE A 332 -5.00 0.84 -13.71
N VAL A 333 -6.01 1.71 -13.72
CA VAL A 333 -6.14 2.83 -14.67
C VAL A 333 -5.40 4.06 -14.14
N PRO A 334 -4.30 4.54 -14.76
CA PRO A 334 -3.50 5.64 -14.21
C PRO A 334 -4.22 6.99 -14.19
N SER A 335 -5.11 7.24 -15.16
CA SER A 335 -5.97 8.41 -15.18
C SER A 335 -7.08 8.41 -14.12
N LEU A 336 -7.15 7.35 -13.31
CA LEU A 336 -7.95 7.25 -12.10
C LEU A 336 -7.06 7.06 -10.84
N ALA A 337 -5.79 7.45 -10.90
CA ALA A 337 -4.93 7.55 -9.73
C ALA A 337 -5.37 8.72 -8.84
N LEU A 338 -5.39 8.46 -7.53
CA LEU A 338 -5.85 9.36 -6.48
C LEU A 338 -4.76 9.59 -5.43
N VAL A 339 -4.73 10.81 -4.88
CA VAL A 339 -3.89 11.21 -3.75
C VAL A 339 -4.78 11.50 -2.53
N PRO A 340 -4.40 11.08 -1.30
CA PRO A 340 -5.15 11.47 -0.11
C PRO A 340 -5.03 12.98 0.13
N ASN A 341 -6.15 13.68 0.24
CA ASN A 341 -6.21 15.10 0.57
C ASN A 341 -6.56 15.30 2.05
N THR A 342 -7.78 14.91 2.45
CA THR A 342 -8.33 15.28 3.76
C THR A 342 -8.56 14.05 4.63
N ILE A 343 -7.80 13.90 5.72
CA ILE A 343 -7.99 12.83 6.70
C ILE A 343 -8.95 13.30 7.80
N THR A 344 -9.87 12.43 8.21
CA THR A 344 -10.85 12.65 9.28
C THR A 344 -10.95 11.39 10.16
N PRO A 345 -11.54 11.45 11.37
CA PRO A 345 -11.65 10.30 12.28
C PRO A 345 -12.43 9.08 11.76
N ARG A 346 -13.11 9.19 10.59
CA ARG A 346 -13.85 8.09 9.94
C ARG A 346 -13.55 7.90 8.46
N ARG A 347 -12.93 8.87 7.77
CA ARG A 347 -12.76 8.89 6.31
C ARG A 347 -11.43 9.47 5.88
N ILE A 348 -10.86 8.94 4.80
CA ILE A 348 -9.81 9.59 4.01
C ILE A 348 -10.45 10.06 2.71
N ILE A 349 -10.44 11.37 2.48
CA ILE A 349 -11.00 12.00 1.27
C ILE A 349 -9.88 12.16 0.24
N TYR A 350 -10.10 11.57 -0.93
CA TYR A 350 -9.18 11.51 -2.05
C TYR A 350 -9.61 12.44 -3.19
N ASP A 351 -8.60 13.07 -3.79
CA ASP A 351 -8.73 13.86 -5.01
C ASP A 351 -7.99 13.18 -6.18
N PRO A 352 -8.42 13.38 -7.44
CA PRO A 352 -7.69 12.90 -8.61
C PRO A 352 -6.30 13.51 -8.73
N ILE A 353 -5.32 12.73 -9.19
CA ILE A 353 -4.03 13.28 -9.64
C ILE A 353 -4.24 14.06 -10.94
N VAL A 354 -3.85 15.34 -10.94
CA VAL A 354 -4.01 16.24 -12.09
C VAL A 354 -2.91 15.96 -13.12
N LEU A 355 -3.25 15.16 -14.13
CA LEU A 355 -2.32 14.75 -15.18
C LEU A 355 -1.94 15.92 -16.11
N PRO A 356 -0.66 16.02 -16.55
CA PRO A 356 -0.26 16.97 -17.58
C PRO A 356 -0.98 16.70 -18.90
N THR A 357 -1.51 17.75 -19.54
CA THR A 357 -2.28 17.64 -20.80
C THR A 357 -1.47 17.15 -22.01
N SER A 358 -0.14 17.16 -21.91
CA SER A 358 0.79 16.62 -22.91
C SER A 358 1.11 15.14 -22.75
N LEU A 359 0.56 14.49 -21.72
CA LEU A 359 0.91 13.12 -21.34
C LEU A 359 -0.17 12.15 -21.85
N ASP A 360 0.22 11.24 -22.74
CA ASP A 360 -0.69 10.21 -23.23
C ASP A 360 -1.05 9.23 -22.11
N THR A 361 -2.35 9.15 -21.80
CA THR A 361 -2.92 8.16 -20.87
C THR A 361 -3.80 7.16 -21.61
N SER A 362 -3.39 6.79 -22.83
CA SER A 362 -3.91 5.65 -23.57
C SER A 362 -4.03 4.42 -22.67
N ASN A 363 -5.12 3.67 -22.83
CA ASN A 363 -5.48 2.61 -21.92
C ASN A 363 -4.72 1.33 -22.27
N CYS A 364 -3.38 1.34 -22.12
CA CYS A 364 -2.51 0.25 -22.57
C CYS A 364 -2.93 -1.14 -22.03
N ILE A 365 -3.50 -1.21 -20.82
CA ILE A 365 -4.07 -2.47 -20.28
C ILE A 365 -5.32 -2.88 -21.06
N GLY A 366 -6.22 -1.94 -21.33
CA GLY A 366 -7.37 -2.14 -22.22
C GLY A 366 -6.97 -2.45 -23.66
N ASP A 367 -5.88 -1.89 -24.18
CA ASP A 367 -5.41 -2.16 -25.55
C ASP A 367 -4.74 -3.54 -25.65
N ALA A 368 -3.92 -3.90 -24.66
CA ALA A 368 -3.27 -5.22 -24.55
C ALA A 368 -4.26 -6.37 -24.28
N HIS A 369 -5.46 -6.07 -23.75
CA HIS A 369 -6.49 -7.06 -23.40
C HIS A 369 -7.87 -6.72 -24.00
N SER A 370 -7.91 -6.02 -25.14
CA SER A 370 -9.11 -5.38 -25.74
C SER A 370 -10.30 -6.30 -26.04
N ALA A 371 -10.07 -7.60 -26.26
CA ALA A 371 -11.13 -8.62 -26.34
C ALA A 371 -11.91 -8.82 -25.01
N TRP A 372 -11.49 -8.16 -23.93
CA TRP A 372 -12.11 -8.15 -22.61
C TRP A 372 -12.52 -6.70 -22.32
N GLU A 373 -13.83 -6.44 -22.20
CA GLU A 373 -14.37 -5.08 -22.04
C GLU A 373 -13.58 -4.26 -21.00
N ALA A 374 -13.20 -3.03 -21.35
CA ALA A 374 -12.34 -2.12 -20.57
C ALA A 374 -12.93 -1.66 -19.20
N LYS A 375 -13.99 -2.31 -18.71
CA LYS A 375 -14.64 -2.12 -17.40
C LYS A 375 -14.66 -3.41 -16.58
N ARG A 376 -13.78 -4.38 -16.87
CA ARG A 376 -13.84 -5.74 -16.31
C ARG A 376 -12.53 -6.26 -15.68
N ILE A 377 -11.68 -5.38 -15.18
CA ILE A 377 -10.76 -5.78 -14.10
C ILE A 377 -11.61 -5.89 -12.83
N HIS A 378 -11.57 -7.06 -12.18
CA HIS A 378 -12.57 -7.40 -11.15
C HIS A 378 -11.98 -7.47 -9.73
N GLN A 379 -10.70 -7.80 -9.63
CA GLN A 379 -9.86 -7.71 -8.43
C GLN A 379 -8.40 -7.52 -8.86
N ALA A 380 -7.60 -6.96 -7.95
CA ALA A 380 -6.16 -6.86 -8.05
C ALA A 380 -5.50 -6.97 -6.67
N SER A 381 -4.18 -7.10 -6.65
CA SER A 381 -3.35 -6.88 -5.47
C SER A 381 -3.15 -5.37 -5.20
N PRO A 382 -2.58 -4.96 -4.07
CA PRO A 382 -1.89 -3.67 -3.95
C PRO A 382 -0.78 -3.54 -5.02
N LEU A 383 -0.27 -2.33 -5.26
CA LEU A 383 1.02 -2.20 -5.96
C LEU A 383 2.17 -2.30 -4.97
N TYR A 384 3.18 -3.08 -5.33
CA TYR A 384 4.40 -3.28 -4.58
C TYR A 384 5.57 -2.60 -5.28
N ARG A 385 6.61 -2.21 -4.54
CA ARG A 385 7.87 -1.75 -5.12
C ARG A 385 8.66 -2.93 -5.67
N LEU A 386 9.26 -2.75 -6.84
CA LEU A 386 10.16 -3.70 -7.48
C LEU A 386 11.39 -2.96 -8.00
N THR A 387 12.55 -3.22 -7.38
CA THR A 387 13.84 -2.75 -7.88
C THR A 387 14.39 -3.72 -8.92
N LEU A 388 14.63 -3.23 -10.13
CA LEU A 388 14.99 -4.00 -11.31
C LEU A 388 16.49 -4.41 -11.34
N CYS A 389 17.05 -4.78 -10.19
CA CYS A 389 18.34 -5.47 -10.06
C CYS A 389 18.27 -6.59 -9.02
N ASN A 390 19.22 -7.53 -9.05
CA ASN A 390 19.35 -8.57 -8.02
C ASN A 390 19.93 -7.94 -6.73
N ARG A 391 19.45 -8.33 -5.54
CA ARG A 391 19.94 -7.86 -4.23
C ARG A 391 21.45 -8.08 -4.08
N GLY A 392 22.14 -7.13 -3.44
CA GLY A 392 23.55 -7.26 -3.08
C GLY A 392 24.33 -5.94 -3.21
N LYS A 393 25.65 -6.01 -3.08
CA LYS A 393 26.56 -4.83 -3.05
C LYS A 393 26.48 -3.92 -4.29
N GLY A 394 25.95 -4.43 -5.40
CA GLY A 394 25.78 -3.69 -6.66
C GLY A 394 24.38 -3.10 -6.89
N CYS A 395 23.41 -3.32 -6.01
CA CYS A 395 22.01 -2.88 -6.19
C CYS A 395 21.60 -1.92 -5.06
N GLU A 396 21.32 -0.67 -5.42
CA GLU A 396 20.75 0.39 -4.56
C GLU A 396 19.45 0.85 -5.23
N ALA A 397 18.34 0.92 -4.50
CA ALA A 397 17.04 1.28 -5.08
C ALA A 397 16.93 2.79 -5.27
N GLY A 398 16.56 3.19 -6.48
CA GLY A 398 16.35 4.59 -6.85
C GLY A 398 15.25 4.72 -7.90
N THR A 399 14.89 5.96 -8.22
CA THR A 399 13.77 6.25 -9.12
C THR A 399 14.02 5.80 -10.57
N GLU A 400 15.29 5.55 -10.95
CA GLU A 400 15.69 5.08 -12.28
C GLU A 400 15.68 3.57 -12.45
N ASN A 401 15.50 2.80 -11.38
CA ASN A 401 15.51 1.35 -11.41
C ASN A 401 14.35 0.68 -10.67
N THR A 402 13.53 1.45 -9.95
CA THR A 402 12.42 0.92 -9.16
C THR A 402 11.09 1.29 -9.80
N VAL A 403 10.25 0.28 -10.00
CA VAL A 403 8.88 0.42 -10.52
C VAL A 403 7.88 0.04 -9.43
N LEU A 404 6.64 0.48 -9.58
CA LEU A 404 5.51 -0.16 -8.92
C LEU A 404 5.02 -1.31 -9.79
N PHE A 405 4.56 -2.42 -9.22
CA PHE A 405 3.93 -3.49 -9.99
C PHE A 405 2.82 -4.18 -9.18
N GLY A 406 1.88 -4.79 -9.89
CA GLY A 406 0.76 -5.51 -9.28
C GLY A 406 0.22 -6.62 -10.17
N LEU A 407 -0.46 -7.58 -9.55
CA LEU A 407 -1.23 -8.61 -10.23
C LEU A 407 -2.69 -8.18 -10.30
N ALA A 408 -3.30 -8.29 -11.48
CA ALA A 408 -4.72 -8.10 -11.70
C ALA A 408 -5.31 -9.27 -12.49
N HIS A 409 -6.64 -9.35 -12.52
CA HIS A 409 -7.33 -10.25 -13.44
C HIS A 409 -8.48 -9.61 -14.22
N THR A 410 -8.56 -9.91 -15.51
CA THR A 410 -9.67 -9.53 -16.40
C THR A 410 -10.79 -10.57 -16.33
N LYS A 411 -12.06 -10.16 -16.55
CA LYS A 411 -13.25 -11.02 -16.48
C LYS A 411 -14.03 -11.11 -17.81
N ARG A 412 -14.21 -12.31 -18.39
CA ARG A 412 -14.93 -12.51 -19.68
C ARG A 412 -16.37 -13.00 -19.49
N GLY A 413 -16.61 -13.75 -18.42
CA GLY A 413 -17.92 -14.24 -18.00
C GLY A 413 -18.02 -14.32 -16.46
N PRO A 414 -19.06 -14.94 -15.89
CA PRO A 414 -19.24 -15.03 -14.44
C PRO A 414 -18.05 -15.66 -13.70
N SER A 415 -17.46 -16.71 -14.29
CA SER A 415 -16.39 -17.52 -13.68
C SER A 415 -15.03 -17.42 -14.37
N HIS A 416 -14.91 -16.71 -15.50
CA HIS A 416 -13.69 -16.75 -16.35
C HIS A 416 -12.77 -15.55 -16.07
N TYR A 417 -11.57 -15.82 -15.52
CA TYR A 417 -10.69 -14.82 -14.86
C TYR A 417 -9.20 -14.92 -15.27
N GLY A 418 -8.82 -14.18 -16.30
CA GLY A 418 -7.46 -14.16 -16.87
C GLY A 418 -6.47 -13.26 -16.13
N LYS A 419 -5.28 -13.75 -15.77
CA LYS A 419 -4.33 -13.07 -14.85
C LYS A 419 -3.13 -12.46 -15.58
N PHE A 420 -2.71 -11.26 -15.18
CA PHE A 420 -1.59 -10.53 -15.78
C PHE A 420 -0.88 -9.61 -14.77
N ILE A 421 0.40 -9.30 -15.01
CA ILE A 421 1.14 -8.24 -14.29
C ILE A 421 1.05 -6.94 -15.09
N ALA A 422 0.95 -5.81 -14.40
CA ALA A 422 1.28 -4.49 -14.94
C ALA A 422 2.35 -3.80 -14.08
N THR A 423 3.19 -2.98 -14.71
CA THR A 423 4.21 -2.16 -14.04
C THR A 423 3.96 -0.67 -14.27
N PHE A 424 4.34 0.18 -13.32
CA PHE A 424 4.03 1.61 -13.28
C PHE A 424 5.21 2.44 -12.77
N ASN A 425 5.26 3.72 -13.14
CA ASN A 425 6.26 4.65 -12.62
C ASN A 425 6.15 4.79 -11.09
N VAL A 426 7.26 4.57 -10.39
CA VAL A 426 7.34 4.86 -8.94
C VAL A 426 7.35 6.37 -8.66
N THR A 427 7.66 7.18 -9.67
CA THR A 427 7.54 8.64 -9.65
C THR A 427 6.20 9.12 -10.22
N TYR A 428 5.81 10.33 -9.84
CA TYR A 428 4.64 11.02 -10.38
C TYR A 428 4.71 11.10 -11.93
N PRO A 429 3.60 10.88 -12.66
CA PRO A 429 2.23 10.65 -12.19
C PRO A 429 1.79 9.17 -12.15
N HIS A 430 2.72 8.22 -12.01
CA HIS A 430 2.39 6.78 -11.83
C HIS A 430 1.69 6.09 -13.02
N ASN A 431 2.03 6.50 -14.24
CA ASN A 431 1.61 5.86 -15.49
C ASN A 431 2.03 4.38 -15.56
N VAL A 432 1.28 3.56 -16.30
CA VAL A 432 1.73 2.22 -16.71
C VAL A 432 2.98 2.35 -17.57
N ILE A 433 4.06 1.67 -17.20
CA ILE A 433 5.25 1.45 -18.02
C ILE A 433 5.01 0.28 -18.96
N SER A 434 4.46 -0.82 -18.43
CA SER A 434 4.32 -2.08 -19.17
C SER A 434 3.15 -2.95 -18.73
N VAL A 435 2.69 -3.82 -19.64
CA VAL A 435 1.67 -4.86 -19.37
C VAL A 435 2.20 -6.21 -19.85
N GLY A 436 2.04 -7.24 -19.02
CA GLY A 436 2.50 -8.59 -19.30
C GLY A 436 1.64 -9.37 -20.30
N PRO A 437 2.06 -10.62 -20.63
CA PRO A 437 1.17 -11.59 -21.23
C PRO A 437 0.21 -12.11 -20.15
N ARG A 438 -0.88 -12.75 -20.58
CA ARG A 438 -1.62 -13.60 -19.65
C ARG A 438 -0.87 -14.90 -19.36
N PHE A 439 -1.00 -15.34 -18.11
CA PHE A 439 -0.40 -16.59 -17.64
C PHE A 439 -1.38 -17.37 -16.75
N MET A 440 -1.20 -18.69 -16.77
CA MET A 440 -1.87 -19.64 -15.90
C MET A 440 -0.94 -20.06 -14.75
N MET A 441 -1.53 -20.53 -13.66
CA MET A 441 -0.81 -21.24 -12.61
C MET A 441 -1.17 -22.73 -12.72
N ASN A 442 -0.23 -23.62 -12.38
CA ASN A 442 -0.49 -25.07 -12.41
C ASN A 442 -1.76 -25.42 -11.63
N ASP A 443 -2.56 -26.36 -12.15
CA ASP A 443 -3.79 -26.87 -11.53
C ASP A 443 -4.83 -25.78 -11.12
N LEU A 444 -4.70 -24.52 -11.60
CA LEU A 444 -5.61 -23.38 -11.38
C LEU A 444 -5.98 -22.74 -12.72
N ASN A 445 -6.97 -23.31 -13.43
CA ASN A 445 -7.40 -22.80 -14.72
C ASN A 445 -8.16 -21.46 -14.61
N ASP A 446 -8.28 -20.75 -15.74
CA ASP A 446 -8.96 -19.45 -15.77
C ASP A 446 -10.50 -19.58 -15.81
N ASP A 447 -11.08 -20.77 -16.01
CA ASP A 447 -12.53 -21.03 -15.96
C ASP A 447 -13.07 -21.16 -14.53
N GLN A 448 -12.17 -21.42 -13.57
CA GLN A 448 -12.42 -21.42 -12.14
C GLN A 448 -12.31 -20.02 -11.53
N ILE A 449 -13.10 -19.78 -10.48
CA ILE A 449 -13.10 -18.54 -9.71
C ILE A 449 -11.81 -18.45 -8.90
N ASN A 450 -10.77 -17.84 -9.48
CA ASN A 450 -9.44 -17.66 -8.91
C ASN A 450 -9.16 -16.16 -8.66
N TYR A 451 -9.42 -15.70 -7.44
CA TYR A 451 -9.32 -14.30 -7.01
C TYR A 451 -7.91 -13.90 -6.59
N VAL A 452 -7.43 -12.77 -7.11
CA VAL A 452 -6.11 -12.19 -6.80
C VAL A 452 -6.16 -11.38 -5.52
N LEU A 453 -5.34 -11.75 -4.52
CA LEU A 453 -5.35 -11.10 -3.20
C LEU A 453 -4.03 -10.37 -2.92
N THR A 454 -2.94 -11.07 -2.65
CA THR A 454 -1.66 -10.45 -2.28
C THR A 454 -0.46 -11.16 -2.91
N MET A 455 0.67 -10.45 -2.91
CA MET A 455 1.96 -10.96 -3.35
C MET A 455 3.01 -10.71 -2.25
N ALA A 456 3.95 -11.63 -2.06
CA ALA A 456 5.07 -11.46 -1.13
C ALA A 456 6.43 -11.89 -1.75
N PRO A 457 7.53 -11.15 -1.51
CA PRO A 457 8.86 -11.51 -1.96
C PRO A 457 9.45 -12.61 -1.07
N ILE A 458 9.82 -13.74 -1.69
CA ILE A 458 10.45 -14.89 -1.03
C ILE A 458 11.91 -14.95 -1.44
N VAL A 459 12.79 -14.82 -0.45
CA VAL A 459 14.23 -14.98 -0.60
C VAL A 459 14.61 -16.43 -0.25
N PRO A 460 15.75 -16.97 -0.74
CA PRO A 460 16.16 -18.34 -0.42
C PRO A 460 16.20 -18.65 1.09
N SER A 461 16.55 -17.64 1.91
CA SER A 461 16.60 -17.79 3.37
C SER A 461 15.26 -17.77 4.10
N ASP A 462 14.13 -17.58 3.41
CA ASP A 462 12.81 -17.81 3.99
C ASP A 462 12.42 -19.30 3.89
N LEU A 463 12.99 -20.02 2.91
CA LEU A 463 12.75 -21.44 2.65
C LEU A 463 13.76 -22.33 3.37
N ASP A 464 15.01 -21.87 3.52
CA ASP A 464 16.06 -22.54 4.28
C ASP A 464 16.68 -21.56 5.31
N PRO A 465 16.36 -21.71 6.61
CA PRO A 465 16.91 -20.85 7.67
C PRO A 465 18.43 -20.88 7.81
N SER A 466 19.12 -21.91 7.29
CA SER A 466 20.59 -22.00 7.30
C SER A 466 21.24 -21.01 6.33
N ILE A 467 20.50 -20.53 5.32
CA ILE A 467 20.97 -19.50 4.39
C ILE A 467 20.96 -18.13 5.11
N PRO A 468 22.07 -17.36 5.06
CA PRO A 468 22.11 -16.01 5.62
C PRO A 468 21.15 -15.07 4.88
N PRO A 469 20.61 -14.04 5.55
CA PRO A 469 19.73 -13.07 4.89
C PRO A 469 20.49 -12.27 3.81
N PRO A 470 19.82 -11.78 2.76
CA PRO A 470 20.46 -10.97 1.74
C PRO A 470 21.01 -9.66 2.33
N SER A 471 22.27 -9.34 2.04
CA SER A 471 22.91 -8.10 2.48
C SER A 471 22.58 -6.93 1.55
N TYR A 472 21.91 -5.90 2.06
CA TYR A 472 21.64 -4.67 1.32
C TYR A 472 22.85 -3.72 1.29
N LYS A 473 22.92 -2.88 0.25
CA LYS A 473 23.94 -1.86 0.08
C LYS A 473 23.55 -0.56 0.82
N GLY A 474 24.54 0.22 1.25
CA GLY A 474 24.36 1.63 1.62
C GLY A 474 23.62 1.95 2.92
N GLY A 475 23.11 0.93 3.64
CA GLY A 475 22.26 1.12 4.82
C GLY A 475 20.81 1.53 4.50
N GLN A 476 20.41 1.40 3.23
CA GLN A 476 19.05 1.70 2.78
C GLN A 476 18.07 0.66 3.36
N GLN A 477 16.98 1.14 3.97
CA GLN A 477 15.94 0.29 4.55
C GLN A 477 14.89 -0.08 3.50
N TYR A 478 14.40 -1.31 3.60
CA TYR A 478 13.44 -1.92 2.69
C TYR A 478 12.38 -2.65 3.49
N LEU A 479 11.10 -2.32 3.28
CA LEU A 479 10.01 -3.03 3.93
C LEU A 479 9.94 -4.49 3.44
N PRO A 480 9.45 -5.44 4.25
CA PRO A 480 9.41 -6.87 3.88
C PRO A 480 8.56 -7.23 2.65
N ASN A 481 7.85 -6.28 2.03
CA ASN A 481 7.10 -6.43 0.78
C ASN A 481 7.76 -5.73 -0.43
N HIS A 482 9.00 -5.25 -0.30
CA HIS A 482 9.79 -4.69 -1.41
C HIS A 482 10.47 -5.80 -2.20
N PHE A 483 10.25 -5.84 -3.52
CA PHE A 483 10.76 -6.88 -4.42
C PHE A 483 12.05 -6.48 -5.14
N PHE A 484 12.81 -7.49 -5.54
CA PHE A 484 14.02 -7.43 -6.36
C PHE A 484 14.01 -8.57 -7.38
N LEU A 485 14.80 -8.45 -8.46
CA LEU A 485 14.78 -9.42 -9.56
C LEU A 485 15.22 -10.85 -9.19
N ASP A 486 15.86 -11.07 -8.04
CA ASP A 486 16.24 -12.40 -7.55
C ASP A 486 15.34 -12.92 -6.42
N ASP A 487 14.15 -12.35 -6.24
CA ASP A 487 13.08 -12.94 -5.45
C ASP A 487 12.32 -14.05 -6.21
N ARG A 488 11.77 -14.99 -5.44
CA ARG A 488 10.59 -15.76 -5.84
C ARG A 488 9.35 -15.01 -5.37
N ILE A 489 8.23 -15.16 -6.06
CA ILE A 489 6.99 -14.44 -5.77
C ILE A 489 5.92 -15.41 -5.27
N LEU A 490 5.54 -15.24 -4.00
CA LEU A 490 4.43 -15.96 -3.39
C LEU A 490 3.13 -15.20 -3.69
N PHE A 491 2.32 -15.75 -4.57
CA PHE A 491 0.94 -15.32 -4.77
C PHE A 491 0.05 -15.98 -3.71
N THR A 492 -0.93 -15.25 -3.19
CA THR A 492 -2.07 -15.84 -2.49
C THR A 492 -3.38 -15.51 -3.17
N LEU A 493 -4.22 -16.53 -3.28
CA LEU A 493 -5.46 -16.51 -4.06
C LEU A 493 -6.63 -17.04 -3.24
N GLY A 494 -7.81 -16.50 -3.56
CA GLY A 494 -9.09 -17.10 -3.25
C GLY A 494 -9.47 -18.09 -4.35
N HIS A 495 -9.96 -19.27 -4.00
CA HIS A 495 -10.36 -20.28 -4.98
C HIS A 495 -11.77 -20.80 -4.69
N GLU A 496 -12.65 -20.68 -5.69
CA GLU A 496 -14.06 -21.13 -5.69
C GLU A 496 -14.92 -20.52 -4.54
N ASP A 497 -14.47 -19.41 -3.93
CA ASP A 497 -15.03 -18.81 -2.71
C ASP A 497 -15.15 -19.80 -1.51
N ILE A 498 -14.32 -20.85 -1.49
CA ILE A 498 -14.32 -21.89 -0.43
C ILE A 498 -12.92 -22.35 0.02
N LYS A 499 -11.85 -21.99 -0.71
CA LYS A 499 -10.48 -22.44 -0.45
C LYS A 499 -9.49 -21.27 -0.41
N MET A 500 -8.42 -21.43 0.38
CA MET A 500 -7.23 -20.58 0.39
C MET A 500 -6.13 -21.28 -0.42
N VAL A 501 -5.47 -20.55 -1.33
CA VAL A 501 -4.41 -21.12 -2.19
C VAL A 501 -3.18 -20.22 -2.20
N SER A 502 -1.99 -20.81 -2.23
CA SER A 502 -0.73 -20.12 -2.50
C SER A 502 0.09 -20.78 -3.61
N VAL A 503 0.80 -19.99 -4.41
CA VAL A 503 1.65 -20.43 -5.54
C VAL A 503 2.97 -19.66 -5.48
N LEU A 504 4.11 -20.32 -5.70
CA LEU A 504 5.44 -19.73 -5.53
C LEU A 504 6.27 -19.76 -6.83
N ALA A 505 6.06 -18.76 -7.68
CA ALA A 505 6.75 -18.63 -8.97
C ALA A 505 8.10 -17.90 -8.84
N ASP A 506 8.91 -17.90 -9.89
CA ASP A 506 10.14 -17.08 -9.93
C ASP A 506 9.82 -15.69 -10.51
N LEU A 507 10.29 -14.60 -9.90
CA LEU A 507 9.82 -13.27 -10.31
C LEU A 507 10.18 -12.93 -11.76
N LYS A 508 11.34 -13.36 -12.24
CA LYS A 508 11.76 -13.18 -13.65
C LYS A 508 10.88 -13.93 -14.66
N GLU A 509 10.35 -15.08 -14.26
CA GLU A 509 9.42 -15.89 -15.08
C GLU A 509 8.10 -15.15 -15.27
N VAL A 510 7.57 -14.60 -14.17
CA VAL A 510 6.33 -13.84 -14.05
C VAL A 510 6.41 -12.46 -14.73
N LEU A 511 7.54 -11.78 -14.56
CA LEU A 511 7.75 -10.41 -15.04
C LEU A 511 8.13 -10.37 -16.53
N GLY A 512 8.72 -11.42 -17.09
CA GLY A 512 9.21 -11.42 -18.48
C GLY A 512 8.12 -11.22 -19.54
N ARG A 513 8.56 -10.90 -20.76
CA ARG A 513 7.73 -10.62 -21.94
C ARG A 513 6.68 -9.52 -21.69
N GLN A 514 7.04 -8.37 -21.13
CA GLN A 514 6.12 -7.22 -21.09
C GLN A 514 6.04 -6.52 -22.46
N ARG A 515 4.86 -5.95 -22.79
CA ARG A 515 4.70 -4.89 -23.79
C ARG A 515 4.94 -3.56 -23.09
N ILE A 516 5.86 -2.75 -23.60
CA ILE A 516 6.07 -1.37 -23.13
C ILE A 516 4.95 -0.49 -23.69
N CYS A 517 4.30 0.27 -22.81
CA CYS A 517 3.18 1.15 -23.14
C CYS A 517 3.65 2.54 -23.59
N THR A 518 4.64 3.08 -22.89
CA THR A 518 5.21 4.40 -23.18
C THR A 518 6.33 4.24 -24.20
N VAL A 519 6.08 4.68 -25.44
CA VAL A 519 7.09 4.63 -26.51
C VAL A 519 8.32 5.45 -26.10
N ALA A 520 9.50 4.83 -26.12
CA ALA A 520 10.80 5.48 -25.84
C ALA A 520 11.26 6.41 -26.98
N GLY A 521 10.40 7.38 -27.34
CA GLY A 521 10.46 8.17 -28.57
C GLY A 521 11.19 9.50 -28.48
N SER A 522 12.34 9.58 -27.79
CA SER A 522 13.22 10.78 -27.87
C SER A 522 14.67 10.60 -27.38
N GLY A 523 15.11 9.38 -27.04
CA GLY A 523 16.47 9.15 -26.49
C GLY A 523 16.70 9.71 -25.08
N LYS A 524 15.66 10.26 -24.45
CA LYS A 524 15.63 10.61 -23.03
C LYS A 524 15.42 9.36 -22.18
N SER A 525 15.92 9.38 -20.95
CA SER A 525 15.62 8.33 -19.96
C SER A 525 14.11 8.24 -19.71
N LEU A 526 13.62 7.03 -19.40
CA LEU A 526 12.25 6.79 -18.90
C LEU A 526 11.93 7.60 -17.62
N PHE A 527 12.96 8.19 -17.01
CA PHE A 527 12.90 8.97 -15.76
C PHE A 527 13.48 10.40 -15.92
N ASP A 528 13.61 10.92 -17.15
CA ASP A 528 14.19 12.25 -17.44
C ASP A 528 13.24 13.42 -17.07
N HIS A 529 13.00 13.58 -15.77
CA HIS A 529 12.30 14.73 -15.20
C HIS A 529 13.16 15.97 -15.31
N THR A 530 12.98 16.72 -16.40
CA THR A 530 13.61 18.03 -16.57
C THR A 530 13.00 19.00 -15.55
N HIS A 531 13.81 19.57 -14.64
CA HIS A 531 13.35 20.45 -13.56
C HIS A 531 12.57 21.66 -14.08
N GLN A 532 11.23 21.60 -14.09
CA GLN A 532 10.37 22.77 -14.27
C GLN A 532 9.97 23.36 -12.92
N HIS A 533 10.82 24.25 -12.41
CA HIS A 533 10.46 25.18 -11.34
C HIS A 533 9.52 26.27 -11.87
N HIS A 534 8.23 26.21 -11.54
CA HIS A 534 7.29 27.35 -11.52
C HIS A 534 6.27 27.06 -10.41
N HIS A 535 6.28 27.83 -9.32
CA HIS A 535 5.61 29.13 -9.11
C HIS A 535 4.17 28.96 -8.62
#